data_AF-A0A2S8RWI0-F1
#
_entry.id   AF-A0A2S8RWI0-F1
#
_cell.length_a   1.000
_cell.length_b   1.000
_cell.length_c   1.000
_cell.angle_alpha   90.00
_cell.angle_beta   90.00
_cell.angle_gamma   90.00
#
_symmetry.space_group_name_H-M   'P 1'
#
loop_
_entity.id
_entity.type
_entity.pdbx_description
1 polymer ?
#
loop_
_entity_poly.entity_id
_entity_poly.type
_entity_poly.pdbx_seq_one_letter_code
_entity_poly.pdbx_strand_id
1 'polypeptide(L)' 'MTPTEFATYRKALGLTQAELAVALGVSLRTITAIEDGSSPKLRLYALALRGLAAETTA' A
#
# COMPACT_ATOMS: atom_id res chain seq x y z
N MET A 1 -5.15 -1.12 -10.51
CA MET A 1 -4.15 -0.54 -9.61
C MET A 1 -2.79 -0.75 -10.22
N THR A 2 -2.25 0.30 -10.82
CA THR A 2 -0.84 0.48 -11.18
C THR A 2 -0.02 0.89 -9.94
N PRO A 3 1.32 0.89 -10.00
CA PRO A 3 2.16 1.41 -8.91
C PRO A 3 1.82 2.85 -8.52
N THR A 4 1.57 3.71 -9.50
CA THR A 4 1.16 5.11 -9.28
C THR A 4 -0.21 5.20 -8.62
N GLU A 5 -1.18 4.37 -9.04
CA GLU A 5 -2.50 4.30 -8.41
C GLU A 5 -2.40 3.79 -6.96
N PHE A 6 -1.49 2.84 -6.67
CA PHE A 6 -1.23 2.37 -5.31
C PHE A 6 -0.70 3.48 -4.41
N ALA A 7 0.33 4.20 -4.87
CA ALA A 7 0.91 5.31 -4.12
C ALA A 7 -0.10 6.43 -3.88
N THR A 8 -0.93 6.74 -4.89
CA THR A 8 -1.99 7.75 -4.79
C THR A 8 -3.05 7.34 -3.77
N TYR A 9 -3.50 6.07 -3.81
CA TYR A 9 -4.51 5.58 -2.89
C TYR A 9 -4.00 5.54 -1.44
N ARG A 10 -2.75 5.10 -1.21
CA ARG A 10 -2.12 5.19 0.12
C ARG A 10 -2.11 6.63 0.64
N LYS A 11 -1.68 7.59 -0.18
CA LYS A 11 -1.63 9.00 0.21
C LYS A 11 -3.01 9.56 0.53
N ALA A 12 -4.05 9.14 -0.20
CA ALA A 12 -5.43 9.52 0.08
C ALA A 12 -5.92 9.01 1.45
N LEU A 13 -5.34 7.92 1.97
CA LEU A 13 -5.57 7.44 3.34
C LEU A 13 -4.72 8.17 4.39
N GLY A 14 -3.93 9.19 4.01
CA GLY A 14 -3.08 9.95 4.91
C GLY A 14 -1.82 9.20 5.38
N LEU A 15 -1.52 8.03 4.80
CA LEU A 15 -0.40 7.19 5.23
C LEU A 15 0.88 7.54 4.48
N THR A 16 2.02 7.56 5.17
CA THR A 16 3.36 7.43 4.59
C THR A 16 3.65 5.99 4.16
N GLN A 17 4.71 5.76 3.38
CA GLN A 17 5.13 4.40 3.04
C GLN A 17 5.49 3.57 4.27
N ALA A 18 6.10 4.19 5.28
CA ALA A 18 6.50 3.52 6.52
C ALA A 18 5.28 3.12 7.36
N GLU A 19 4.30 4.02 7.52
CA GLU A 19 3.07 3.71 8.24
C GLU A 19 2.27 2.60 7.55
N LEU A 20 2.20 2.62 6.22
CA LEU A 20 1.57 1.52 5.49
C LEU A 20 2.32 0.20 5.68
N ALA A 21 3.65 0.23 5.67
CA ALA A 21 4.46 -0.97 5.89
C ALA A 21 4.18 -1.58 7.27
N VAL A 22 4.09 -0.75 8.31
CA VAL A 22 3.72 -1.17 9.66
C VAL A 22 2.30 -1.74 9.69
N ALA A 23 1.33 -1.04 9.10
CA ALA A 23 -0.07 -1.49 9.08
C ALA A 23 -0.25 -2.84 8.37
N LEU A 24 0.55 -3.12 7.34
CA LEU A 24 0.50 -4.39 6.58
C LEU A 24 1.46 -5.46 7.12
N GLY A 25 2.24 -5.17 8.17
CA GLY A 25 3.20 -6.12 8.73
C GLY A 25 4.36 -6.47 7.79
N VAL A 26 4.82 -5.54 6.95
CA VAL A 26 5.89 -5.75 5.97
C VAL A 26 7.01 -4.71 6.09
N SER A 27 8.12 -4.94 5.40
CA SER A 27 9.22 -3.98 5.38
C SER A 27 8.91 -2.76 4.50
N LEU A 28 9.47 -1.60 4.84
CA LEU A 28 9.40 -0.38 4.02
C LEU A 28 9.84 -0.65 2.58
N ARG A 29 10.92 -1.41 2.40
CA ARG A 29 11.43 -1.82 1.08
C ARG A 29 10.37 -2.52 0.23
N THR A 30 9.47 -3.28 0.85
CA THR A 30 8.37 -3.93 0.14
C THR A 30 7.41 -2.90 -0.43
N ILE A 31 7.03 -1.87 0.34
CA ILE A 31 6.16 -0.79 -0.14
C ILE A 31 6.86 0.05 -1.22
N THR A 32 8.14 0.36 -1.04
CA THR A 32 8.92 1.05 -2.07
C THR A 32 8.93 0.27 -3.39
N ALA A 33 9.21 -1.04 -3.34
CA ALA A 33 9.22 -1.91 -4.52
C ALA A 33 7.83 -2.04 -5.20
N ILE A 34 6.76 -1.89 -4.43
CA ILE A 34 5.40 -1.87 -4.97
C ILE A 34 5.15 -0.55 -5.73
N GLU A 35 5.55 0.58 -5.14
CA GLU A 35 5.30 1.91 -5.70
C GLU A 35 6.24 2.28 -6.85
N ASP A 36 7.44 1.72 -6.90
CA ASP A 36 8.38 1.87 -8.01
C ASP A 36 8.10 0.90 -9.18
N GLY A 37 7.20 -0.06 -8.98
CA GLY A 37 6.79 -1.05 -9.98
C GLY A 37 7.73 -2.23 -10.17
N SER A 38 8.75 -2.40 -9.32
CA SER A 38 9.69 -3.52 -9.36
C SER A 38 9.15 -4.80 -8.70
N SER A 39 8.09 -4.70 -7.91
CA SER A 39 7.49 -5.83 -7.20
C SER A 39 6.40 -6.52 -8.02
N PRO A 40 6.50 -7.85 -8.25
CA PRO A 40 5.43 -8.62 -8.87
C PRO A 40 4.20 -8.79 -7.96
N LYS A 41 4.29 -8.36 -6.69
CA LYS A 41 3.25 -8.57 -5.68
C LYS A 41 2.23 -7.43 -5.61
N LEU A 42 2.25 -6.47 -6.54
CA LEU A 42 1.35 -5.30 -6.57
C LEU A 42 -0.11 -5.68 -6.33
N ARG A 43 -0.62 -6.72 -7.00
CA ARG A 43 -2.02 -7.13 -6.89
C ARG A 43 -2.41 -7.58 -5.49
N LEU A 44 -1.52 -8.25 -4.76
CA LEU A 44 -1.77 -8.69 -3.39
C LEU A 44 -1.87 -7.50 -2.44
N TYR A 45 -0.89 -6.60 -2.49
CA TYR A 45 -0.88 -5.44 -1.59
C TYR A 45 -1.97 -4.43 -1.95
N ALA A 46 -2.36 -4.32 -3.22
CA ALA A 46 -3.51 -3.52 -3.64
C ALA A 46 -4.80 -3.99 -2.98
N LEU A 47 -4.98 -5.30 -2.79
CA LEU A 47 -6.11 -5.86 -2.06
C LEU A 47 -6.02 -5.53 -0.56
N ALA A 48 -4.85 -5.73 0.04
CA ALA A 48 -4.62 -5.44 1.45
C ALA A 48 -4.86 -3.95 1.80
N LEU A 49 -4.36 -3.03 0.95
CA LEU A 49 -4.56 -1.59 1.12
C LEU A 49 -6.05 -1.19 1.06
N ARG A 50 -6.84 -1.86 0.22
CA ARG A 50 -8.30 -1.66 0.16
C ARG A 50 -9.02 -2.21 1.39
N GLY A 51 -8.57 -3.36 1.92
CA GLY A 51 -9.09 -3.91 3.17
C GLY A 51 -8.87 -2.96 4.34
N LEU A 52 -7.65 -2.40 4.45
CA LEU A 52 -7.32 -1.43 5.49
C LEU A 52 -8.25 -0.20 5.48
N ALA A 53 -8.59 0.31 4.30
CA ALA A 53 -9.52 1.43 4.17
C ALA A 53 -10.95 1.10 4.65
N ALA A 54 -11.40 -0.16 4.47
CA ALA A 54 -12.71 -0.61 4.91
C ALA A 54 -12.80 -0.71 6.45
N GLU A 55 -11.71 -1.10 7.10
CA GLU A 55 -11.64 -1.22 8.56
C GLU A 55 -11.62 0.15 9.26
N THR A 56 -10.99 1.17 8.66
CA THR A 56 -10.95 2.53 9.22
C THR A 56 -12.28 3.29 9.10
N THR A 57 -13.24 2.79 8.30
CA THR A 57 -14.54 3.44 8.05
C THR A 57 -15.67 2.83 8.89
N ALA A 58 -15.41 1.75 9.62
CA ALA A 58 -16.36 1.08 10.52
C ALA A 58 -16.28 1.63 11.96
#